data_AF-A0A7R9VDU8-F1
#
_entry.id   AF-A0A7R9VDU8-F1
#
_cell.length_a   1.000
_cell.length_b   1.000
_cell.length_c   1.000
_cell.angle_alpha   90.00
_cell.angle_beta   90.00
_cell.angle_gamma   90.00
#
_symmetry.space_group_name_H-M   'P 1'
#
loop_
_entity.id
_entity.type
_entity.pdbx_description
1 polymer ?
#
loop_
_entity_poly.entity_id
_entity_poly.type
_entity_poly.pdbx_seq_one_letter_code
_entity_poly.pdbx_strand_id
1 'polypeptide(L)'
;MYSQYTGKEYSPENASLADGGQLTAATVDDYVPHMPLCMSQLHAGLKRDHKIKHGARLQYYLFLKGAGLSMEESAAFFSREFTKIMTMEAWTKEYSYMIRHLYGKEGARK
;
A
#
# COMPACT_ATOMS: atom_id res chain seq x y z
N MET A 1 -12.83 -18.07 -16.08
CA MET A 1 -12.92 -16.71 -15.51
C MET A 1 -13.05 -16.89 -14.00
N TYR A 2 -11.95 -16.77 -13.25
CA TYR A 2 -11.99 -16.98 -11.80
C TYR A 2 -12.52 -15.73 -11.12
N SER A 3 -13.75 -15.80 -10.63
CA SER A 3 -14.31 -14.83 -9.71
C SER A 3 -13.47 -14.88 -8.42
N GLN A 4 -12.77 -13.80 -8.10
CA GLN A 4 -12.09 -13.69 -6.81
C GLN A 4 -13.17 -13.54 -5.74
N TYR A 5 -13.36 -14.60 -4.95
CA TYR A 5 -14.28 -14.58 -3.82
C TYR A 5 -13.68 -13.72 -2.71
N THR A 6 -13.93 -12.42 -2.76
CA THR A 6 -13.89 -11.58 -1.57
C THR A 6 -15.10 -11.98 -0.74
N GLY A 7 -14.92 -12.51 0.48
CA GLY A 7 -16.04 -12.83 1.37
C GLY A 7 -16.92 -11.61 1.70
N LYS A 8 -17.77 -11.69 2.74
CA LYS A 8 -18.60 -10.56 3.19
C LYS A 8 -17.83 -9.23 3.07
N GLU A 9 -18.39 -8.30 2.30
CA GLU A 9 -17.75 -7.04 1.98
C GLU A 9 -17.20 -6.39 3.25
N TYR A 10 -15.89 -6.14 3.25
CA TYR A 10 -15.25 -5.35 4.28
C TYR A 10 -15.69 -3.91 4.04
N SER A 11 -16.74 -3.48 4.74
CA SER A 11 -17.19 -2.09 4.75
C SER A 11 -16.03 -1.18 5.19
N PRO A 12 -15.54 -0.28 4.32
CA PRO A 12 -14.44 0.60 4.64
C PRO A 12 -14.78 1.59 5.77
N GLU A 13 -16.08 1.78 6.10
CA GLU A 13 -16.48 2.56 7.28
C GLU A 13 -16.12 1.89 8.61
N ASN A 14 -15.79 0.59 8.61
CA ASN A 14 -15.40 -0.17 9.81
C ASN A 14 -13.88 -0.36 9.92
N ALA A 15 -13.14 0.12 8.91
CA ALA A 15 -11.69 0.02 8.79
C ALA A 15 -10.95 1.17 9.49
N SER A 16 -11.65 1.92 10.34
CA SER A 16 -11.02 2.85 11.24
C SER A 16 -10.12 2.03 12.16
N LEU A 17 -8.80 2.22 12.06
CA LEU A 17 -7.87 1.83 13.11
C LEU A 17 -8.48 2.30 14.43
N ALA A 18 -8.52 1.42 15.42
CA ALA A 18 -9.39 1.49 16.61
C ALA A 18 -9.29 2.79 17.46
N ASP A 19 -8.45 3.73 17.06
CA ASP A 19 -8.16 4.99 17.74
C ASP A 19 -8.60 6.26 16.97
N GLY A 20 -9.29 6.12 15.82
CA GLY A 20 -9.71 7.29 15.02
C GLY A 20 -8.54 8.07 14.38
N GLY A 21 -7.31 7.59 14.56
CA GLY A 21 -6.12 8.10 13.89
C GLY A 21 -6.12 7.75 12.40
N GLN A 22 -6.02 8.75 11.55
CA GLN A 22 -5.90 8.56 10.11
C GLN A 22 -4.53 7.96 9.77
N LEU A 23 -4.51 6.84 9.05
CA LEU A 23 -3.27 6.23 8.58
C LEU A 23 -2.60 7.18 7.55
N THR A 24 -1.37 7.57 7.83
CA THR A 24 -0.55 8.48 7.00
C THR A 24 0.80 7.84 6.69
N ALA A 25 1.48 8.34 5.65
CA ALA A 25 2.80 7.90 5.23
C ALA A 25 3.86 7.98 6.34
N ALA A 26 3.68 8.89 7.29
CA ALA A 26 4.54 9.04 8.46
C ALA A 26 4.26 8.00 9.55
N THR A 27 2.99 7.62 9.73
CA THR A 27 2.55 6.75 10.84
C THR A 27 2.50 5.26 10.47
N VAL A 28 2.61 4.89 9.17
CA VAL A 28 2.61 3.48 8.74
C VAL A 28 3.59 2.61 9.52
N ASP A 29 4.77 3.16 9.85
CA ASP A 29 5.83 2.45 10.57
C ASP A 29 5.40 2.09 12.01
N ASP A 30 4.59 2.93 12.65
CA ASP A 30 4.09 2.73 14.02
C ASP A 30 3.03 1.63 14.10
N TYR A 31 2.31 1.39 12.99
CA TYR A 31 1.26 0.37 12.91
C TYR A 31 1.79 -1.05 12.62
N VAL A 32 3.08 -1.21 12.35
CA VAL A 32 3.70 -2.52 12.04
C VAL A 32 3.44 -3.61 13.10
N PRO A 33 3.43 -3.32 14.42
CA PRO A 33 3.10 -4.31 15.45
C PRO A 33 1.66 -4.83 15.37
N HIS A 34 0.75 -4.06 14.77
CA HIS A 34 -0.65 -4.42 14.59
C HIS A 34 -0.94 -5.11 13.25
N MET A 35 0.06 -5.19 12.36
CA MET A 35 -0.07 -5.88 11.08
C MET A 35 0.03 -7.41 11.26
N PRO A 36 -0.66 -8.21 10.44
CA PRO A 36 -0.43 -9.65 10.41
C PRO A 36 1.00 -9.95 9.91
N LEU A 37 1.56 -11.09 10.34
CA LEU A 37 2.97 -11.46 10.10
C LEU A 37 3.39 -11.32 8.63
N CYS A 38 2.54 -11.68 7.67
CA CYS A 38 2.83 -11.55 6.25
C CYS A 38 3.11 -10.08 5.85
N MET A 39 2.32 -9.14 6.36
CA MET A 39 2.47 -7.71 6.05
C MET A 39 3.64 -7.09 6.82
N SER A 40 3.88 -7.51 8.07
CA SER A 40 5.05 -7.07 8.84
C SER A 40 6.36 -7.53 8.17
N GLN A 41 6.39 -8.75 7.60
CA GLN A 41 7.54 -9.24 6.82
C GLN A 41 7.75 -8.44 5.53
N LEU A 42 6.67 -8.10 4.81
CA LEU A 42 6.75 -7.24 3.63
C LEU A 42 7.27 -5.84 3.97
N HIS A 43 6.80 -5.27 5.08
CA HIS A 43 7.26 -3.98 5.57
C HIS A 43 8.75 -4.03 5.96
N ALA A 44 9.19 -5.05 6.69
CA ALA A 44 10.60 -5.22 7.05
C ALA A 44 11.49 -5.39 5.80
N GLY A 45 11.06 -6.20 4.83
CA GLY A 45 11.77 -6.37 3.56
C GLY A 45 11.86 -5.07 2.76
N LEU A 46 10.78 -4.29 2.73
CA LEU A 46 10.75 -2.97 2.13
C LEU A 46 11.78 -2.02 2.77
N LYS A 47 11.81 -1.94 4.10
CA LYS A 47 12.72 -1.07 4.83
C LYS A 47 14.18 -1.48 4.69
N ARG A 48 14.45 -2.77 4.52
CA ARG A 48 15.81 -3.31 4.34
C ARG A 48 16.32 -3.11 2.92
N ASP A 49 15.51 -3.45 1.92
CA ASP A 49 15.94 -3.56 0.53
C ASP A 49 15.59 -2.31 -0.29
N HIS A 50 14.77 -1.39 0.27
CA HIS A 50 14.22 -0.19 -0.39
C HIS A 50 13.52 -0.49 -1.72
N LYS A 51 13.09 -1.74 -1.90
CA LYS A 51 12.41 -2.26 -3.08
C LYS A 51 11.66 -3.53 -2.69
N ILE A 52 10.55 -3.80 -3.38
CA ILE A 52 9.81 -5.05 -3.25
C ILE A 52 9.53 -5.61 -4.65
N LYS A 53 9.46 -6.94 -4.80
CA LYS A 53 9.06 -7.62 -6.04
C LYS A 53 7.59 -7.38 -6.39
N HIS A 54 7.22 -7.50 -7.67
CA HIS A 54 5.90 -7.09 -8.18
C HIS A 54 4.70 -7.66 -7.41
N GLY A 55 4.63 -8.98 -7.20
CA GLY A 55 3.49 -9.60 -6.50
C GLY A 55 3.35 -9.13 -5.04
N ALA A 56 4.48 -9.01 -4.35
CA ALA A 56 4.52 -8.50 -2.98
C ALA A 56 4.17 -7.01 -2.88
N ARG A 57 4.53 -6.19 -3.89
CA ARG A 57 4.05 -4.80 -4.00
C ARG A 57 2.53 -4.73 -4.08
N LEU A 58 1.92 -5.56 -4.94
CA LEU A 58 0.46 -5.56 -5.11
C LEU A 58 -0.25 -5.94 -3.81
N GLN A 59 0.22 -7.00 -3.13
CA GLN A 59 -0.31 -7.41 -1.83
C GLN A 59 -0.23 -6.27 -0.80
N TYR A 60 0.93 -5.61 -0.72
CA TYR A 60 1.14 -4.56 0.27
C TYR A 60 0.36 -3.28 -0.05
N TYR A 61 0.26 -2.90 -1.32
CA TYR A 61 -0.52 -1.73 -1.76
C TYR A 61 -2.01 -1.91 -1.44
N LEU A 62 -2.57 -3.10 -1.72
CA LEU A 62 -3.96 -3.41 -1.44
C LEU A 62 -4.24 -3.49 0.06
N PHE A 63 -3.30 -4.03 0.84
CA PHE A 63 -3.41 -4.05 2.30
C PHE A 63 -3.48 -2.64 2.89
N LEU A 64 -2.54 -1.76 2.52
CA LEU A 64 -2.53 -0.37 3.02
C LEU A 64 -3.76 0.42 2.57
N LYS A 65 -4.22 0.20 1.33
CA LYS A 65 -5.50 0.77 0.85
C LYS A 65 -6.67 0.30 1.71
N GLY A 66 -6.75 -1.00 2.00
CA GLY A 66 -7.79 -1.58 2.86
C GLY A 66 -7.73 -1.06 4.29
N ALA A 67 -6.53 -0.76 4.79
CA ALA A 67 -6.30 -0.14 6.10
C ALA A 67 -6.58 1.39 6.13
N GLY A 68 -7.05 1.97 5.02
CA GLY A 68 -7.45 3.38 4.97
C GLY A 68 -6.36 4.37 4.59
N LEU A 69 -5.17 3.93 4.15
CA LEU A 69 -4.15 4.84 3.61
C LEU A 69 -4.68 5.48 2.32
N SER A 70 -4.58 6.81 2.22
CA SER A 70 -5.01 7.51 1.00
C SER A 70 -4.06 7.22 -0.17
N MET A 71 -4.50 7.52 -1.39
CA MET A 71 -3.65 7.38 -2.58
C MET A 71 -2.40 8.29 -2.48
N GLU A 72 -2.59 9.52 -2.03
CA GLU A 72 -1.52 10.51 -1.90
C GLU A 72 -0.50 10.09 -0.84
N GLU A 73 -0.98 9.61 0.31
CA GLU A 73 -0.13 9.10 1.38
C GLU A 73 0.58 7.80 0.96
N SER A 74 -0.08 6.93 0.19
CA SER A 74 0.57 5.74 -0.39
C SER A 74 1.70 6.14 -1.35
N ALA A 75 1.44 7.09 -2.25
CA ALA A 75 2.44 7.58 -3.18
C ALA A 75 3.62 8.23 -2.44
N ALA A 76 3.35 9.04 -1.42
CA ALA A 76 4.37 9.67 -0.57
C ALA A 76 5.21 8.61 0.18
N PHE A 77 4.56 7.60 0.77
CA PHE A 77 5.24 6.52 1.48
C PHE A 77 6.19 5.73 0.56
N PHE A 78 5.70 5.25 -0.59
CA PHE A 78 6.50 4.43 -1.49
C PHE A 78 7.56 5.23 -2.25
N SER A 79 7.28 6.47 -2.63
CA SER A 79 8.29 7.35 -3.25
C SER A 79 9.43 7.64 -2.28
N ARG A 80 9.14 7.98 -1.02
CA ARG A 80 10.16 8.21 0.02
C ARG A 80 11.05 6.99 0.22
N GLU A 81 10.48 5.80 0.19
CA GLU A 81 11.22 4.57 0.48
C GLU A 81 12.04 4.11 -0.74
N PHE A 82 11.44 4.08 -1.95
CA PHE A 82 12.12 3.60 -3.15
C PHE A 82 13.21 4.57 -3.64
N THR A 83 13.03 5.87 -3.44
CA THR A 83 14.01 6.88 -3.90
C THR A 83 15.33 6.86 -3.12
N LYS A 84 15.43 6.05 -2.06
CA LYS A 84 16.71 5.74 -1.40
C LYS A 84 17.68 4.97 -2.30
N ILE A 85 17.19 4.27 -3.32
CA ILE A 85 18.01 3.46 -4.24
C ILE A 85 17.78 3.78 -5.73
N MET A 86 16.81 4.64 -6.06
CA MET A 86 16.49 5.04 -7.43
C MET A 86 16.11 6.52 -7.50
N THR A 87 16.08 7.11 -8.69
CA THR A 87 15.68 8.51 -8.84
C THR A 87 14.16 8.68 -8.73
N MET A 88 13.71 9.90 -8.41
CA MET A 88 12.29 10.25 -8.40
C MET A 88 11.64 10.04 -9.78
N GLU A 89 12.39 10.31 -10.86
CA GLU A 89 11.94 10.10 -12.23
C GLU A 89 11.71 8.63 -12.53
N ALA A 90 12.66 7.76 -12.15
CA ALA A 90 12.52 6.31 -12.31
C ALA A 90 11.32 5.79 -11.51
N TRP A 91 11.16 6.27 -10.27
CA TRP A 91 10.02 5.89 -9.44
C TRP A 91 8.68 6.28 -10.08
N THR A 92 8.59 7.53 -10.55
CA THR A 92 7.38 8.09 -11.15
C THR A 92 7.00 7.29 -12.40
N LYS A 93 7.98 6.97 -13.25
CA LYS A 93 7.76 6.21 -14.49
C LYS A 93 7.32 4.77 -14.22
N GLU A 94 7.93 4.10 -13.24
CA GLU A 94 7.72 2.66 -13.02
C GLU A 94 6.58 2.31 -12.07
N TYR A 95 6.30 3.14 -11.05
CA TYR A 95 5.45 2.75 -9.92
C TYR A 95 4.22 3.64 -9.72
N SER A 96 4.25 4.92 -10.10
CA SER A 96 3.17 5.86 -9.81
C SER A 96 1.84 5.46 -10.47
N TYR A 97 1.90 4.97 -11.72
CA TYR A 97 0.74 4.49 -12.47
C TYR A 97 0.01 3.35 -11.74
N MET A 98 0.76 2.37 -11.23
CA MET A 98 0.17 1.21 -10.54
C MET A 98 -0.60 1.64 -9.29
N ILE A 99 -0.09 2.62 -8.54
CA ILE A 99 -0.78 3.16 -7.36
C ILE A 99 -2.11 3.80 -7.80
N ARG A 100 -2.10 4.71 -8.77
CA ARG A 100 -3.33 5.37 -9.25
C ARG A 100 -4.38 4.39 -9.78
N HIS A 101 -3.93 3.36 -10.51
CA HIS A 101 -4.79 2.29 -11.00
C HIS A 101 -5.46 1.52 -9.85
N LEU A 102 -4.72 1.14 -8.80
CA LEU A 102 -5.29 0.41 -7.65
C LEU A 102 -6.29 1.24 -6.84
N TYR A 103 -6.12 2.56 -6.81
CA TYR A 103 -7.09 3.49 -6.19
C TYR A 103 -8.25 3.88 -7.14
N GLY A 104 -8.32 3.32 -8.35
CA GLY A 104 -9.41 3.53 -9.29
C GLY A 104 -9.45 4.93 -9.90
N LYS A 105 -8.29 5.63 -9.93
CA LYS A 105 -8.13 6.93 -10.60
C LYS A 105 -7.75 6.79 -12.07
N GLU A 106 -7.36 5.59 -12.50
CA GLU A 106 -7.01 5.25 -13.89
C GLU A 106 -7.50 3.82 -14.20
N GLY A 107 -7.98 3.58 -15.43
CA GLY A 107 -8.45 2.26 -15.89
C GLY A 107 -9.92 1.93 -15.57
N ALA A 108 -10.45 0.87 -16.19
CA ALA A 108 -11.79 0.35 -15.89
C ALA A 108 -11.74 -0.46 -14.58
N ARG A 109 -12.56 -0.10 -13.59
CA ARG A 109 -12.70 -0.85 -12.32
C ARG A 109 -13.11 -2.28 -12.65
N LYS A 110 -12.23 -3.24 -12.45
CA LYS A 110 -12.51 -4.68 -12.50
C LYS A 110 -12.22 -5.29 -11.14
#